data_AF-A0A920MVH8-F1
#
_entry.id   AF-A0A920MVH8-F1
#
_cell.length_a   1.000
_cell.length_b   1.000
_cell.length_c   1.000
_cell.angle_alpha   90.00
_cell.angle_beta   90.00
_cell.angle_gamma   90.00
#
_symmetry.space_group_name_H-M   'P 1'
#
loop_
_entity.id
_entity.type
_entity.pdbx_description
1 polymer ?
#
loop_
_entity_poly.entity_id
_entity_poly.type
_entity_poly.pdbx_seq_one_letter_code
_entity_poly.pdbx_strand_id
1 'polypeptide(L)' 'MQLGLENNGCKSFAVFTIDEGVELRNAGVESEILVFSRMDINRLNEAVKYNLILNICEKSDLLMIDNYINDGGIPPCISL' A
#
# COMPACT_ATOMS: atom_id res chain seq x y z
N MET A 1 -7.52 14.19 11.69
CA MET A 1 -7.61 13.30 12.86
C MET A 1 -6.42 12.34 12.92
N GLN A 2 -6.04 11.73 11.79
CA GLN A 2 -4.93 10.76 11.70
C GLN A 2 -3.55 11.34 12.03
N LEU A 3 -3.23 12.57 11.59
CA LEU A 3 -1.99 13.26 12.03
C LEU A 3 -1.90 13.39 13.55
N GLY A 4 -3.05 13.53 14.23
CA GLY A 4 -3.11 13.53 15.69
C GLY A 4 -2.67 12.19 16.27
N LEU A 5 -3.08 11.06 15.67
CA LEU A 5 -2.69 9.72 16.12
C LEU A 5 -1.20 9.46 15.90
N GLU A 6 -0.67 9.84 14.75
CA GLU A 6 0.75 9.73 14.42
C GLU A 6 1.61 10.52 15.43
N ASN A 7 1.25 11.78 15.67
CA ASN A 7 1.92 12.63 16.67
C ASN A 7 1.80 12.11 18.12
N ASN A 8 0.85 11.22 18.40
CA ASN A 8 0.67 10.57 19.70
C ASN A 8 1.29 9.15 19.77
N GLY A 9 2.16 8.81 18.82
CA GLY A 9 2.97 7.59 18.85
C GLY A 9 2.39 6.40 18.08
N CYS A 10 1.33 6.60 17.30
CA CYS A 10 0.90 5.61 16.31
C CYS A 10 1.96 5.51 15.21
N LYS A 11 2.45 4.29 14.94
CA LYS A 11 3.59 4.07 14.01
C LYS A 11 3.17 3.52 12.64
N SER A 12 1.92 3.09 12.52
CA SER A 12 1.38 2.52 11.29
C SER A 12 -0.14 2.62 11.27
N PHE A 13 -0.68 2.69 10.06
CA PHE A 13 -2.10 2.74 9.78
C PHE A 13 -2.47 1.57 8.87
N ALA A 14 -3.70 1.09 9.01
CA ALA A 14 -4.30 0.17 8.07
C ALA A 14 -5.57 0.81 7.50
N VAL A 15 -5.72 0.75 6.18
CA VAL A 15 -6.88 1.23 5.42
C VAL A 15 -7.46 0.09 4.60
N PHE A 16 -8.69 0.21 4.14
CA PHE A 16 -9.30 -0.84 3.34
C PHE A 16 -8.94 -0.72 1.86
N THR A 17 -8.78 0.50 1.34
CA THR A 17 -8.54 0.74 -0.09
C THR A 17 -7.27 1.55 -0.35
N ILE A 18 -6.77 1.49 -1.59
CA ILE A 18 -5.66 2.36 -2.04
C ILE A 18 -6.07 3.83 -1.96
N ASP A 19 -7.32 4.18 -2.29
CA ASP A 19 -7.79 5.57 -2.27
C ASP A 19 -7.70 6.19 -0.87
N GLU A 20 -8.12 5.45 0.17
CA GLU A 20 -7.95 5.88 1.56
C GLU A 20 -6.47 6.06 1.93
N GLY A 21 -5.59 5.18 1.45
CA GLY A 21 -4.14 5.30 1.66
C GLY A 21 -3.56 6.54 0.98
N VAL A 22 -4.00 6.82 -0.24
CA VAL A 22 -3.65 8.03 -0.99
C VAL A 22 -4.14 9.28 -0.29
N GLU A 23 -5.38 9.28 0.24
CA GLU A 23 -5.91 10.37 1.04
C GLU A 23 -5.06 10.66 2.28
N LEU A 24 -4.62 9.63 3.00
CA LEU A 24 -3.73 9.78 4.15
C LEU A 24 -2.36 10.35 3.77
N ARG A 25 -1.77 9.90 2.65
CA ARG A 25 -0.52 10.45 2.13
C ARG A 25 -0.66 11.91 1.74
N ASN A 26 -1.74 12.26 1.04
CA ASN A 26 -2.03 13.65 0.67
C ASN A 26 -2.30 14.52 1.90
N ALA A 27 -2.80 13.94 2.99
CA ALA A 27 -2.97 14.61 4.28
C ALA A 27 -1.66 14.74 5.08
N GLY A 28 -0.54 14.22 4.58
CA GLY A 28 0.79 14.35 5.19
C GLY A 28 1.17 13.25 6.19
N VAL A 29 0.45 12.13 6.23
CA VAL A 29 0.85 10.97 7.04
C VAL A 29 2.10 10.35 6.44
N GLU A 30 3.16 10.19 7.25
CA GLU A 30 4.45 9.62 6.81
C GLU A 30 4.66 8.18 7.28
N SER A 31 3.96 7.77 8.34
CA SER A 31 3.96 6.40 8.89
C SER A 31 3.58 5.34 7.85
N GLU A 32 3.89 4.09 8.15
CA GLU A 32 3.52 2.97 7.27
C GLU A 32 2.01 2.89 7.09
N ILE A 33 1.56 2.63 5.87
CA ILE A 33 0.13 2.45 5.54
C ILE A 33 -0.03 1.12 4.84
N LEU A 34 -0.75 0.19 5.50
CA LEU A 34 -1.17 -1.09 4.95
C LEU A 34 -2.55 -0.96 4.32
N VAL A 35 -2.68 -1.34 3.04
CA VAL A 35 -3.96 -1.57 2.40
C VAL A 35 -4.37 -3.02 2.70
N PHE A 36 -5.37 -3.18 3.56
CA PHE A 36 -5.76 -4.47 4.12
C PHE A 36 -6.57 -5.33 3.15
N SER A 37 -7.25 -4.74 2.17
CA SER A 37 -7.88 -5.53 1.09
C SER A 37 -6.82 -6.27 0.29
N ARG A 38 -7.23 -7.36 -0.39
CA ARG A 38 -6.40 -7.99 -1.41
C ARG A 38 -5.90 -6.94 -2.42
N MET A 39 -4.63 -7.05 -2.82
CA MET A 39 -4.03 -6.17 -3.81
C MET A 39 -4.80 -6.14 -5.14
N ASP A 40 -4.81 -4.96 -5.78
CA ASP A 40 -5.29 -4.77 -7.14
C ASP A 40 -4.11 -4.58 -8.09
N ILE A 41 -3.92 -5.53 -9.01
CA ILE A 41 -2.83 -5.54 -9.98
C ILE A 41 -2.79 -4.30 -10.86
N ASN A 42 -3.95 -3.69 -11.15
CA ASN A 42 -4.04 -2.52 -12.01
C ASN A 42 -3.54 -1.25 -11.32
N ARG A 43 -3.37 -1.29 -9.99
CA ARG A 43 -3.03 -0.15 -9.15
C ARG A 43 -1.67 -0.27 -8.47
N LEU A 44 -0.82 -1.22 -8.89
CA LEU A 44 0.54 -1.37 -8.35
C LEU A 44 1.38 -0.11 -8.50
N ASN A 45 1.27 0.58 -9.64
CA ASN A 45 1.96 1.86 -9.86
C ASN A 45 1.53 2.94 -8.85
N GLU A 46 0.25 2.99 -8.48
CA GLU A 46 -0.23 3.93 -7.46
C GLU A 46 0.30 3.55 -6.08
N ALA A 47 0.25 2.28 -5.73
CA ALA A 47 0.78 1.79 -4.46
C ALA A 47 2.27 2.12 -4.29
N VAL A 48 3.07 1.94 -5.35
CA VAL A 48 4.49 2.35 -5.38
C VAL A 48 4.62 3.86 -5.22
N LYS A 49 3.89 4.63 -6.04
CA LYS A 49 3.96 6.10 -6.03
C LYS A 49 3.67 6.70 -4.65
N TYR A 50 2.72 6.12 -3.91
CA TYR A 50 2.28 6.59 -2.61
C TYR A 50 2.91 5.82 -1.43
N ASN A 51 3.88 4.94 -1.69
CA ASN A 51 4.55 4.13 -0.68
C ASN A 51 3.55 3.42 0.27
N LEU A 52 2.62 2.67 -0.34
CA LEU A 52 1.63 1.86 0.35
C LEU A 52 2.10 0.41 0.41
N ILE A 53 1.83 -0.25 1.54
CA ILE A 53 2.08 -1.68 1.73
C ILE A 53 0.82 -2.41 1.30
N LEU A 54 0.95 -3.36 0.38
CA LEU A 54 -0.18 -4.12 -0.15
C LEU A 54 -0.31 -5.48 0.54
N ASN A 55 -1.52 -5.85 0.92
CA ASN A 55 -1.82 -7.19 1.42
C ASN A 55 -1.89 -8.19 0.26
N ILE A 56 -1.11 -9.27 0.33
CA ILE A 56 -1.19 -10.42 -0.56
C ILE A 56 -1.91 -11.56 0.14
N CYS A 57 -2.81 -12.25 -0.55
CA CYS A 57 -3.68 -13.25 0.09
C CYS A 57 -3.48 -14.66 -0.47
N GLU A 58 -2.94 -14.79 -1.69
CA GLU A 58 -2.70 -16.09 -2.32
C GLU A 58 -1.49 -16.10 -3.25
N LYS A 59 -1.05 -17.31 -3.63
CA LYS A 59 0.13 -17.51 -4.49
C LYS A 59 -0.02 -16.86 -5.88
N SER A 60 -1.25 -16.73 -6.39
CA SER A 60 -1.49 -16.07 -7.67
C SER A 60 -1.14 -14.58 -7.62
N ASP A 61 -1.26 -13.92 -6.46
CA ASP A 61 -0.87 -12.53 -6.26
C ASP A 61 0.64 -12.35 -6.49
N LEU A 62 1.46 -13.29 -6.00
CA LEU A 62 2.91 -13.30 -6.24
C LEU A 62 3.23 -13.41 -7.74
N LEU A 63 2.52 -14.27 -8.47
CA LEU A 63 2.71 -14.40 -9.93
C LEU A 63 2.33 -13.11 -10.67
N MET A 64 1.31 -12.40 -10.21
CA MET A 64 0.91 -11.12 -10.79
C MET A 64 1.98 -10.05 -10.55
N ILE A 65 2.55 -10.00 -9.34
CA ILE A 65 3.66 -9.09 -9.00
C ILE A 65 4.89 -9.41 -9.85
N ASP A 66 5.26 -10.68 -9.98
CA ASP A 66 6.39 -11.13 -10.79
C ASP A 66 6.25 -10.68 -12.25
N ASN A 67 5.06 -10.88 -12.85
CA ASN A 67 4.78 -10.42 -14.20
C ASN A 67 4.91 -8.90 -14.34
N TYR A 68 4.33 -8.15 -13.42
CA TYR A 68 4.42 -6.69 -13.42
C TYR A 68 5.88 -6.18 -13.31
N ILE A 69 6.73 -6.84 -12.50
CA ILE A 69 8.16 -6.51 -12.42
C ILE A 69 8.88 -6.85 -13.73
N ASN A 70 8.58 -8.01 -14.33
CA ASN A 70 9.15 -8.42 -15.62
C ASN A 70 8.78 -7.47 -16.76
N ASP A 71 7.60 -6.84 -16.68
CA ASP A 71 7.14 -5.82 -17.64
C ASP A 71 7.77 -4.43 -17.40
N GLY A 72 8.73 -4.32 -16.46
CA GLY A 72 9.46 -3.09 -16.15
C GLY A 72 8.84 -2.27 -15.00
N GLY A 73 7.87 -2.83 -14.28
CA GLY A 73 7.29 -2.24 -13.08
C GLY A 73 8.27 -2.15 -11.92
N ILE A 74 8.06 -1.18 -11.03
CA ILE A 74 8.85 -1.04 -9.80
C ILE A 74 8.25 -1.95 -8.72
N PRO A 75 9.03 -2.81 -8.04
CA PRO A 75 8.51 -3.71 -7.02
C PRO A 75 7.72 -2.99 -5.91
N PRO A 76 6.46 -3.38 -5.63
CA PRO A 76 5.67 -2.80 -4.53
C PRO A 76 6.11 -3.36 -3.17
N CYS A 77 5.86 -2.60 -2.10
CA CYS A 77 5.94 -3.14 -0.73
C CYS A 77 4.75 -4.05 -0.47
N ILE A 78 4.99 -5.26 0.06
CA ILE A 78 3.96 -6.27 0.31
C ILE A 78 3.99 -6.81 1.73
N SER A 79 2.83 -7.25 2.22
CA SER A 79 2.62 -7.91 3.52
C SER A 79 1.78 -9.18 3.34
N LEU A 80 2.14 -10.24 4.07
CA LEU A 80 1.52 -11.57 4.06
C LEU A 80 0.43 -11.72 5.13
#